data_AF-A0A293MFK3-F1
#
_entry.id   AF-A0A293MFK3-F1
#
_cell.length_a   1.000
_cell.length_b   1.000
_cell.length_c   1.000
_cell.angle_alpha   90.00
_cell.angle_beta   90.00
_cell.angle_gamma   90.00
#
_symmetry.space_group_name_H-M   'P 1'
#
loop_
_entity.id
_entity.type
_entity.pdbx_description
1 polymer ?
#
loop_
_entity_poly.entity_id
_entity_poly.type
_entity_poly.pdbx_seq_one_letter_code
_entity_poly.pdbx_strand_id
1 'polypeptide(L)'
;MVNFHRHHGKEGTIVVTRVEEPSKYGVVVYDEVGRIERFVEKPQEFVSNKINAGLYIFRPTILNRIEVKPTSIEKEVFPAMVKDSQIYAMELQGFWMDVGQPKDFLTGMCLYLQSLRARSSHMLLAQEAGIVGNVLVDPSAKIGRNCRIGPNVTIGPNVVIEDGACIKRCTLLKGATIKSHSWLESFIIGWRCTVGQWVRMENTSVLGECTNGKHVCLGGGCVRKGRDLH
;
A
#
# COMPACT_ATOMS: atom_id res chain seq x y z
N MET A 1 0.23 16.29 13.06
CA MET A 1 -0.46 15.38 14.00
C MET A 1 -0.14 15.69 15.47
N VAL A 2 1.12 15.56 15.93
CA VAL A 2 1.46 15.81 17.36
C VAL A 2 1.04 17.20 17.85
N ASN A 3 1.29 18.25 17.07
CA ASN A 3 0.88 19.62 17.45
C ASN A 3 -0.64 19.76 17.57
N PHE A 4 -1.40 19.15 16.65
CA PHE A 4 -2.87 19.11 16.72
C PHE A 4 -3.34 18.39 17.98
N HIS A 5 -2.77 17.21 18.29
CA HIS A 5 -3.11 16.44 19.48
C HIS A 5 -2.84 17.21 20.78
N ARG A 6 -1.70 17.89 20.85
CA ARG A 6 -1.34 18.74 22.00
C ARG A 6 -2.28 19.94 22.13
N HIS A 7 -2.72 20.53 21.02
CA HIS A 7 -3.56 21.72 21.01
C HIS A 7 -4.96 21.46 21.59
N HIS A 8 -5.66 20.40 21.16
CA HIS A 8 -6.99 20.10 21.72
C HIS A 8 -6.92 19.47 23.12
N GLY A 9 -5.79 18.87 23.48
CA GLY A 9 -5.50 18.45 24.85
C GLY A 9 -6.38 17.33 25.41
N LYS A 10 -6.98 16.50 24.53
CA LYS A 10 -7.86 15.37 24.88
C LYS A 10 -7.12 14.04 24.81
N GLU A 11 -7.80 12.94 25.14
CA GLU A 11 -7.18 11.63 25.20
C GLU A 11 -6.73 11.07 23.85
N GLY A 12 -7.41 11.40 22.74
CA GLY A 12 -7.12 10.77 21.45
C GLY A 12 -7.25 11.68 20.22
N THR A 13 -6.43 11.38 19.22
CA THR A 13 -6.57 11.87 17.85
C THR A 13 -6.58 10.68 16.89
N ILE A 14 -7.60 10.59 16.04
CA ILE A 14 -7.69 9.65 14.91
C ILE A 14 -7.37 10.40 13.63
N VAL A 15 -6.54 9.79 12.76
CA VAL A 15 -6.40 10.28 11.39
C VAL A 15 -7.50 9.69 10.52
N VAL A 16 -8.14 10.55 9.74
CA VAL A 16 -9.20 10.15 8.81
C VAL A 16 -8.79 10.43 7.37
N THR A 17 -9.30 9.64 6.44
CA THR A 17 -9.12 9.86 5.00
C THR A 17 -10.45 9.76 4.28
N ARG A 18 -10.53 10.30 3.06
CA ARG A 18 -11.71 10.19 2.21
C ARG A 18 -11.55 9.00 1.26
N VAL A 19 -12.60 8.20 1.11
CA VAL A 19 -12.67 7.09 0.15
C VAL A 19 -13.99 7.11 -0.59
N GLU A 20 -14.04 6.55 -1.79
CA GLU A 20 -15.27 6.44 -2.57
C GLU A 20 -16.25 5.43 -1.94
N GLU A 21 -15.73 4.30 -1.45
CA GLU A 21 -16.53 3.19 -0.91
C GLU A 21 -16.19 2.93 0.57
N PRO A 22 -16.96 3.49 1.52
CA PRO A 22 -16.64 3.42 2.95
C PRO A 22 -17.17 2.15 3.66
N SER A 23 -17.99 1.32 3.02
CA SER A 23 -18.69 0.18 3.67
C SER A 23 -17.80 -0.82 4.39
N LYS A 24 -16.52 -0.93 3.99
CA LYS A 24 -15.54 -1.84 4.58
C LYS A 24 -14.82 -1.29 5.82
N TYR A 25 -15.05 -0.02 6.15
CA TYR A 25 -14.25 0.74 7.11
C TYR A 25 -15.10 1.36 8.22
N GLY A 26 -14.44 1.81 9.28
CA GLY A 26 -15.04 2.66 10.30
C GLY A 26 -15.24 4.09 9.79
N VAL A 27 -16.49 4.54 9.72
CA VAL A 27 -16.85 5.90 9.28
C VAL A 27 -16.87 6.85 10.47
N VAL A 28 -16.31 8.04 10.26
CA VAL A 28 -16.14 9.06 11.28
C VAL A 28 -16.91 10.33 10.88
N VAL A 29 -17.75 10.81 11.79
CA VAL A 29 -18.45 12.10 11.70
C VAL A 29 -17.92 13.01 12.78
N TYR A 30 -17.57 14.24 12.42
CA TYR A 30 -16.94 15.20 13.31
C TYR A 30 -17.30 16.63 12.90
N ASP A 31 -17.23 17.55 13.86
CA ASP A 31 -17.55 18.96 13.68
C ASP A 31 -16.41 19.77 13.03
N GLU A 32 -16.59 21.08 12.84
CA GLU A 32 -15.62 21.95 12.16
C GLU A 32 -14.25 22.01 12.84
N VAL A 33 -14.20 21.78 14.16
CA VAL A 33 -12.95 21.78 14.94
C VAL A 33 -12.33 20.38 15.05
N GLY A 34 -12.95 19.38 14.44
CA GLY A 34 -12.45 18.01 14.40
C GLY A 34 -12.91 17.15 15.59
N ARG A 35 -13.82 17.59 16.44
CA ARG A 35 -14.32 16.73 17.53
C ARG A 35 -15.25 15.66 16.95
N ILE A 36 -14.99 14.40 17.27
CA ILE A 36 -15.79 13.29 16.74
C ILE A 36 -17.13 13.24 17.45
N GLU A 37 -18.21 13.33 16.68
CA GLU A 37 -19.59 13.23 17.16
C GLU A 37 -20.11 11.80 17.07
N ARG A 38 -19.67 11.06 16.05
CA ARG A 38 -20.11 9.69 15.81
C ARG A 38 -19.02 8.87 15.13
N PHE A 39 -18.85 7.64 15.61
CA PHE A 39 -18.03 6.61 14.99
C PHE A 39 -18.91 5.41 14.67
N VAL A 40 -18.88 4.92 13.43
CA VAL A 40 -19.70 3.78 12.97
C VAL A 40 -18.82 2.78 12.25
N GLU A 41 -18.60 1.62 12.85
CA GLU A 41 -17.81 0.54 12.25
C GLU A 41 -18.63 -0.19 11.16
N LYS A 42 -18.12 -0.22 9.92
CA LYS A 42 -18.70 -0.97 8.78
C LYS A 42 -20.20 -0.72 8.59
N PRO A 43 -20.58 0.54 8.29
CA PRO A 43 -21.99 0.91 8.21
C PRO A 43 -22.68 0.21 7.04
N GLN A 44 -23.95 -0.17 7.25
CA GLN A 44 -24.80 -0.75 6.20
C GLN A 44 -25.41 0.33 5.29
N GLU A 45 -25.55 1.54 5.82
CA GLU A 45 -26.08 2.71 5.09
C GLU A 45 -24.98 3.76 4.96
N PHE A 46 -25.06 4.60 3.94
CA PHE A 46 -24.11 5.68 3.76
C PHE A 46 -24.24 6.72 4.89
N VAL A 47 -23.16 6.95 5.63
CA VAL A 47 -23.09 7.97 6.69
C VAL A 47 -22.19 9.15 6.28
N SER A 48 -20.98 8.83 5.81
CA SER A 48 -19.95 9.79 5.38
C SER A 48 -18.89 9.04 4.59
N ASN A 49 -18.17 9.75 3.71
CA ASN A 49 -17.04 9.21 2.97
C ASN A 49 -15.70 9.33 3.72
N LYS A 50 -15.72 9.82 4.96
CA LYS A 50 -14.54 9.96 5.82
C LYS A 50 -14.39 8.73 6.71
N ILE A 51 -13.32 7.99 6.48
CA ILE A 51 -13.03 6.75 7.18
C ILE A 51 -11.84 6.89 8.12
N ASN A 52 -11.80 6.02 9.12
CA ASN A 52 -10.65 5.80 9.97
C ASN A 52 -9.46 5.26 9.14
N ALA A 53 -8.34 5.96 9.17
CA ALA A 53 -7.13 5.61 8.43
C ALA A 53 -6.21 4.62 9.17
N GLY A 54 -6.55 4.20 10.39
CA GLY A 54 -5.75 3.28 11.20
C GLY A 54 -4.51 3.91 11.84
N LEU A 55 -4.44 5.25 11.89
CA LEU A 55 -3.34 6.00 12.51
C LEU A 55 -3.88 6.83 13.67
N TYR A 56 -3.31 6.62 14.86
CA TYR A 56 -3.80 7.21 16.09
C TYR A 56 -2.66 7.80 16.93
N ILE A 57 -2.97 8.85 17.70
CA ILE A 57 -2.17 9.29 18.83
C ILE A 57 -3.08 9.31 20.04
N PHE A 58 -2.65 8.63 21.11
CA PHE A 58 -3.37 8.60 22.37
C PHE A 58 -2.49 9.08 23.51
N ARG A 59 -3.12 9.64 24.53
CA ARG A 59 -2.53 9.76 25.87
C ARG A 59 -2.57 8.41 26.58
N PRO A 60 -1.62 8.12 27.48
CA PRO A 60 -1.61 6.88 28.25
C PRO A 60 -2.89 6.61 29.03
N THR A 61 -3.66 7.64 29.38
CA THR A 61 -4.96 7.53 30.08
C THR A 61 -5.98 6.68 29.33
N ILE A 62 -5.84 6.47 28.02
CA ILE A 62 -6.68 5.54 27.27
C ILE A 62 -6.60 4.11 27.80
N LEU A 63 -5.45 3.71 28.37
CA LEU A 63 -5.25 2.36 28.90
C LEU A 63 -6.22 2.05 30.05
N ASN A 64 -6.69 3.08 30.77
CA ASN A 64 -7.70 2.93 31.82
C ASN A 64 -9.09 2.56 31.27
N ARG A 65 -9.32 2.72 29.96
CA ARG A 65 -10.56 2.35 29.27
C ARG A 65 -10.52 0.94 28.68
N ILE A 66 -9.35 0.29 28.69
CA ILE A 66 -9.15 -1.02 28.08
C ILE A 66 -9.18 -2.06 29.20
N GLU A 67 -10.19 -2.92 29.17
CA GLU A 67 -10.28 -4.07 30.06
C GLU A 67 -9.28 -5.16 29.63
N VAL A 68 -8.83 -5.99 30.58
CA VAL A 68 -7.92 -7.11 30.31
C VAL A 68 -8.70 -8.29 29.71
N LYS A 69 -9.24 -8.08 28.51
CA LYS A 69 -9.96 -9.06 27.70
C LYS A 69 -9.71 -8.79 26.21
N PRO A 70 -10.02 -9.73 25.31
CA PRO A 70 -10.03 -9.45 23.88
C PRO A 70 -10.97 -8.26 23.59
N THR A 71 -10.40 -7.14 23.16
CA THR A 71 -11.13 -5.88 22.97
C THR A 71 -10.79 -5.26 21.62
N SER A 72 -11.82 -4.79 20.91
CA SER A 72 -11.65 -3.91 19.74
C SER A 72 -11.76 -2.46 20.18
N ILE A 73 -10.72 -1.68 19.92
CA ILE A 73 -10.70 -0.24 20.24
C ILE A 73 -11.85 0.47 19.51
N GLU A 74 -12.11 0.10 18.25
CA GLU A 74 -13.13 0.69 17.40
C GLU A 74 -14.56 0.45 17.91
N LYS A 75 -14.81 -0.73 18.49
CA LYS A 75 -16.15 -1.13 18.95
C LYS A 75 -16.41 -0.82 20.41
N GLU A 76 -15.38 -0.89 21.26
CA GLU A 76 -15.55 -0.80 22.72
C GLU A 76 -15.03 0.52 23.28
N VAL A 77 -13.92 1.05 22.75
CA VAL A 77 -13.22 2.21 23.34
C VAL A 77 -13.64 3.52 22.67
N PHE A 78 -13.67 3.57 21.33
CA PHE A 78 -14.05 4.78 20.60
C PHE A 78 -15.45 5.27 20.92
N PRO A 79 -16.50 4.43 21.01
CA PRO A 79 -17.84 4.91 21.37
C PRO A 79 -17.86 5.58 22.75
N ALA A 80 -17.12 5.03 23.73
CA ALA A 80 -16.98 5.64 25.05
C ALA A 80 -16.22 6.98 25.00
N MET A 81 -15.11 7.05 24.25
CA MET A 81 -14.35 8.29 24.09
C MET A 81 -15.15 9.38 23.34
N VAL A 82 -15.96 8.99 22.36
CA VAL A 82 -16.88 9.91 21.64
C VAL A 82 -17.92 10.47 22.61
N LYS A 83 -18.56 9.59 23.41
CA LYS A 83 -19.52 10.00 24.45
C LYS A 83 -18.91 10.99 25.44
N ASP A 84 -17.65 10.78 25.82
CA ASP A 84 -16.93 11.65 26.76
C ASP A 84 -16.27 12.89 26.10
N SER A 85 -16.44 13.08 24.79
CA SER A 85 -15.79 14.16 24.02
C SER A 85 -14.26 14.18 24.13
N GLN A 86 -13.64 13.00 24.19
CA GLN A 86 -12.20 12.82 24.41
C GLN A 86 -11.40 12.50 23.13
N ILE A 87 -12.05 12.46 21.97
CA ILE A 87 -11.41 12.03 20.73
C ILE A 87 -11.72 12.97 19.56
N TYR A 88 -10.68 13.30 18.80
CA TYR A 88 -10.72 14.25 17.68
C TYR A 88 -10.22 13.58 16.41
N ALA A 89 -10.75 13.98 15.26
CA ALA A 89 -10.33 13.59 13.93
C ALA A 89 -9.41 14.65 13.31
N MET A 90 -8.39 14.19 12.60
CA MET A 90 -7.52 15.03 11.76
C MET A 90 -7.50 14.44 10.35
N GLU A 91 -7.81 15.23 9.33
CA GLU A 91 -7.73 14.76 7.94
C GLU A 91 -6.28 14.49 7.53
N LEU A 92 -6.04 13.33 6.91
CA LEU A 92 -4.75 12.96 6.35
C LEU A 92 -4.41 13.86 5.17
N GLN A 93 -3.19 14.41 5.19
CA GLN A 93 -2.62 15.14 4.06
C GLN A 93 -1.79 14.18 3.19
N GLY A 94 -2.31 13.79 2.04
CA GLY A 94 -1.63 12.91 1.08
C GLY A 94 -2.50 11.75 0.63
N PHE A 95 -1.87 10.62 0.34
CA PHE A 95 -2.55 9.41 -0.09
C PHE A 95 -2.65 8.40 1.05
N TRP A 96 -3.63 7.51 0.95
CA TRP A 96 -3.84 6.39 1.85
C TRP A 96 -4.24 5.16 1.04
N MET A 97 -3.81 3.99 1.50
CA MET A 97 -4.23 2.71 0.93
C MET A 97 -4.22 1.65 2.02
N ASP A 98 -5.33 0.95 2.18
CA ASP A 98 -5.40 -0.28 2.98
C ASP A 98 -4.86 -1.44 2.15
N VAL A 99 -3.65 -1.90 2.49
CA VAL A 99 -2.96 -2.96 1.76
C VAL A 99 -3.33 -4.31 2.38
N GLY A 100 -4.44 -4.88 1.94
CA GLY A 100 -4.89 -6.21 2.34
C GLY A 100 -4.68 -7.29 1.27
N GLN A 101 -4.71 -6.93 -0.02
CA GLN A 101 -4.55 -7.86 -1.14
C GLN A 101 -3.43 -7.39 -2.09
N PRO A 102 -2.86 -8.30 -2.92
CA PRO A 102 -1.82 -7.93 -3.88
C PRO A 102 -2.20 -6.79 -4.84
N LYS A 103 -3.47 -6.72 -5.25
CA LYS A 103 -3.97 -5.63 -6.10
C LYS A 103 -3.89 -4.29 -5.39
N ASP A 104 -4.13 -4.29 -4.08
CA ASP A 104 -4.17 -3.10 -3.24
C ASP A 104 -2.76 -2.57 -3.02
N PHE A 105 -1.79 -3.48 -2.87
CA PHE A 105 -0.36 -3.14 -2.87
C PHE A 105 0.06 -2.42 -4.15
N LEU A 106 -0.30 -2.95 -5.34
CA LEU A 106 0.03 -2.30 -6.61
C LEU A 106 -0.63 -0.92 -6.75
N THR A 107 -1.87 -0.77 -6.28
CA THR A 107 -2.55 0.53 -6.25
C THR A 107 -1.85 1.49 -5.28
N GLY A 108 -1.49 1.05 -4.08
CA GLY A 108 -0.73 1.83 -3.11
C GLY A 108 0.64 2.26 -3.65
N MET A 109 1.34 1.37 -4.37
CA MET A 109 2.58 1.70 -5.07
C MET A 109 2.36 2.78 -6.14
N CYS A 110 1.30 2.69 -6.95
CA CYS A 110 0.97 3.75 -7.92
C CYS A 110 0.75 5.11 -7.23
N LEU A 111 -0.04 5.13 -6.14
CA LEU A 111 -0.30 6.34 -5.36
C LEU A 111 0.99 6.92 -4.76
N TYR A 112 1.87 6.05 -4.24
CA TYR A 112 3.16 6.45 -3.72
C TYR A 112 4.05 7.09 -4.80
N LEU A 113 4.17 6.44 -5.96
CA LEU A 113 4.95 6.96 -7.08
C LEU A 113 4.41 8.31 -7.59
N GLN A 114 3.09 8.47 -7.63
CA GLN A 114 2.45 9.73 -7.97
C GLN A 114 2.73 10.81 -6.92
N SER A 115 2.66 10.47 -5.63
CA SER A 115 2.99 11.37 -4.53
C SER A 115 4.47 11.79 -4.57
N LEU A 116 5.39 10.87 -4.86
CA LEU A 116 6.81 11.18 -5.06
C LEU A 116 7.01 12.18 -6.19
N ARG A 117 6.30 11.98 -7.32
CA ARG A 117 6.35 12.90 -8.45
C ARG A 117 5.85 14.31 -8.08
N ALA A 118 4.82 14.40 -7.25
CA ALA A 118 4.30 15.69 -6.79
C ALA A 118 5.24 16.40 -5.80
N ARG A 119 5.99 15.65 -4.98
CA ARG A 119 6.76 16.22 -3.86
C ARG A 119 8.19 16.64 -4.18
N SER A 120 8.91 15.96 -5.08
CA SER A 120 10.22 16.36 -5.64
C SER A 120 10.77 15.25 -6.55
N SER A 121 10.44 15.33 -7.84
CA SER A 121 10.40 14.20 -8.78
C SER A 121 11.69 13.84 -9.51
N HIS A 122 12.68 14.72 -9.61
CA HIS A 122 13.74 14.54 -10.60
C HIS A 122 14.92 13.67 -10.12
N MET A 123 15.14 13.54 -8.81
CA MET A 123 16.29 12.77 -8.29
C MET A 123 16.02 11.28 -8.05
N LEU A 124 14.75 10.89 -7.90
CA LEU A 124 14.39 9.53 -7.51
C LEU A 124 13.71 8.73 -8.64
N LEU A 125 13.10 9.40 -9.61
CA LEU A 125 12.46 8.73 -10.74
C LEU A 125 13.42 8.68 -11.93
N ALA A 126 13.54 7.51 -12.54
CA ALA A 126 14.38 7.33 -13.72
C ALA A 126 13.79 8.10 -14.92
N GLN A 127 14.67 8.74 -15.71
CA GLN A 127 14.30 9.53 -16.89
C GLN A 127 15.08 9.10 -18.14
N GLU A 128 15.52 7.84 -18.17
CA GLU A 128 16.33 7.29 -19.26
C GLU A 128 15.50 6.87 -20.48
N ALA A 129 16.17 6.65 -21.60
CA ALA A 129 15.55 6.13 -22.82
C ALA A 129 14.88 4.77 -22.54
N GLY A 130 13.59 4.64 -22.85
CA GLY A 130 12.80 3.43 -22.58
C GLY A 130 11.99 3.47 -21.27
N ILE A 131 12.23 4.44 -20.39
CA ILE A 131 11.41 4.68 -19.21
C ILE A 131 10.20 5.54 -19.55
N VAL A 132 9.01 5.13 -19.13
CA VAL A 132 7.74 5.80 -19.39
C VAL A 132 7.00 6.07 -18.09
N GLY A 133 6.69 7.34 -17.79
CA GLY A 133 5.87 7.70 -16.63
C GLY A 133 6.63 7.61 -15.31
N ASN A 134 5.99 7.08 -14.26
CA ASN A 134 6.59 7.02 -12.92
C ASN A 134 7.33 5.69 -12.73
N VAL A 135 8.65 5.74 -12.72
CA VAL A 135 9.48 4.55 -12.48
C VAL A 135 10.56 4.87 -11.45
N LEU A 136 10.59 4.10 -10.37
CA LEU A 136 11.60 4.19 -9.31
C LEU A 136 12.58 3.05 -9.50
N VAL A 137 13.87 3.38 -9.61
CA VAL A 137 14.94 2.42 -9.84
C VAL A 137 16.00 2.57 -8.77
N ASP A 138 16.31 1.47 -8.10
CA ASP A 138 17.46 1.42 -7.20
C ASP A 138 18.78 1.54 -7.99
N PRO A 139 19.77 2.31 -7.52
CA PRO A 139 21.04 2.51 -8.23
C PRO A 139 21.84 1.23 -8.50
N SER A 140 21.62 0.16 -7.73
CA SER A 140 22.28 -1.14 -7.93
C SER A 140 21.61 -2.03 -8.97
N ALA A 141 20.44 -1.64 -9.49
CA ALA A 141 19.74 -2.38 -10.51
C ALA A 141 20.46 -2.27 -11.87
N LYS A 142 20.36 -3.33 -12.67
CA LYS A 142 20.94 -3.40 -14.01
C LYS A 142 19.84 -3.58 -15.03
N ILE A 143 19.73 -2.65 -15.97
CA ILE A 143 18.70 -2.67 -17.02
C ILE A 143 19.38 -2.86 -18.37
N GLY A 144 18.93 -3.88 -19.10
CA GLY A 144 19.38 -4.21 -20.45
C GLY A 144 18.92 -3.20 -21.50
N ARG A 145 19.37 -3.41 -22.73
CA ARG A 145 19.06 -2.54 -23.88
C ARG A 145 17.64 -2.78 -24.39
N ASN A 146 17.08 -1.77 -25.05
CA ASN A 146 15.77 -1.85 -25.70
C ASN A 146 14.60 -2.22 -24.77
N CYS A 147 14.75 -1.99 -23.47
CA CYS A 147 13.68 -2.20 -22.50
C CYS A 147 12.65 -1.07 -22.58
N ARG A 148 11.38 -1.40 -22.34
CA ARG A 148 10.29 -0.42 -22.14
C ARG A 148 9.70 -0.62 -20.75
N ILE A 149 9.99 0.29 -19.84
CA ILE A 149 9.63 0.17 -18.43
C ILE A 149 8.72 1.33 -18.03
N GLY A 150 7.56 0.99 -17.49
CA GLY A 150 6.56 1.91 -17.00
C GLY A 150 5.28 1.95 -17.85
N PRO A 151 4.25 2.69 -17.39
CA PRO A 151 4.23 3.48 -16.15
C PRO A 151 4.09 2.63 -14.88
N ASN A 152 4.41 3.26 -13.75
CA ASN A 152 4.23 2.77 -12.38
C ASN A 152 5.03 1.50 -12.09
N VAL A 153 6.35 1.58 -12.19
CA VAL A 153 7.23 0.44 -11.90
C VAL A 153 8.19 0.78 -10.76
N THR A 154 8.41 -0.18 -9.87
CA THR A 154 9.44 -0.10 -8.82
C THR A 154 10.45 -1.23 -9.04
N ILE A 155 11.73 -0.87 -9.11
CA ILE A 155 12.86 -1.79 -9.31
C ILE A 155 13.74 -1.71 -8.07
N GLY A 156 13.76 -2.79 -7.29
CA GLY A 156 14.52 -2.89 -6.06
C GLY A 156 16.03 -3.16 -6.26
N PRO A 157 16.78 -3.26 -5.15
CA PRO A 157 18.23 -3.46 -5.19
C PRO A 157 18.66 -4.75 -5.88
N ASN A 158 19.76 -4.70 -6.63
CA ASN A 158 20.36 -5.82 -7.36
C ASN A 158 19.40 -6.56 -8.31
N VAL A 159 18.34 -5.89 -8.76
CA VAL A 159 17.46 -6.45 -9.79
C VAL A 159 18.18 -6.40 -11.13
N VAL A 160 18.04 -7.47 -11.92
CA VAL A 160 18.59 -7.57 -13.26
C VAL A 160 17.44 -7.71 -14.26
N ILE A 161 17.37 -6.81 -15.24
CA ILE A 161 16.44 -6.87 -16.36
C ILE A 161 17.28 -7.06 -17.61
N GLU A 162 17.11 -8.18 -18.30
CA GLU A 162 17.76 -8.45 -19.58
C GLU A 162 17.07 -7.70 -20.73
N ASP A 163 17.69 -7.76 -21.92
CA ASP A 163 17.32 -6.94 -23.07
C ASP A 163 15.88 -7.16 -23.57
N GLY A 164 15.25 -6.08 -24.04
CA GLY A 164 13.96 -6.14 -24.72
C GLY A 164 12.76 -6.43 -23.82
N ALA A 165 12.90 -6.29 -22.49
CA ALA A 165 11.80 -6.49 -21.56
C ALA A 165 10.80 -5.33 -21.56
N CYS A 166 9.50 -5.65 -21.47
CA CYS A 166 8.40 -4.70 -21.35
C CYS A 166 7.73 -4.87 -19.98
N ILE A 167 7.76 -3.83 -19.14
CA ILE A 167 7.30 -3.95 -17.74
C ILE A 167 6.38 -2.77 -17.40
N LYS A 168 5.17 -3.03 -16.89
CA LYS A 168 4.19 -1.99 -16.55
C LYS A 168 3.44 -2.33 -15.28
N ARG A 169 3.22 -1.34 -14.40
CA ARG A 169 2.48 -1.51 -13.14
C ARG A 169 3.04 -2.67 -12.30
N CYS A 170 4.35 -2.76 -12.16
CA CYS A 170 5.01 -3.90 -11.50
C CYS A 170 5.92 -3.46 -10.35
N THR A 171 6.11 -4.37 -9.40
CA THR A 171 7.12 -4.25 -8.34
C THR A 171 8.09 -5.42 -8.44
N LEU A 172 9.38 -5.10 -8.62
CA LEU A 172 10.47 -6.06 -8.63
C LEU A 172 11.25 -5.95 -7.32
N LEU A 173 11.17 -6.98 -6.48
CA LEU A 173 11.85 -7.00 -5.20
C LEU A 173 13.32 -7.43 -5.35
N LYS A 174 14.10 -7.20 -4.28
CA LYS A 174 15.56 -7.31 -4.30
C LYS A 174 16.05 -8.63 -4.89
N GLY A 175 17.00 -8.53 -5.82
CA GLY A 175 17.65 -9.67 -6.47
C GLY A 175 16.79 -10.40 -7.51
N ALA A 176 15.63 -9.88 -7.90
CA ALA A 176 14.84 -10.45 -8.98
C ALA A 176 15.59 -10.37 -10.32
N THR A 177 15.38 -11.36 -11.19
CA THR A 177 15.95 -11.42 -12.54
C THR A 177 14.82 -11.58 -13.55
N ILE A 178 14.71 -10.64 -14.49
CA ILE A 178 13.77 -10.70 -15.61
C ILE A 178 14.58 -10.99 -16.86
N LYS A 179 14.36 -12.16 -17.48
CA LYS A 179 15.09 -12.52 -18.68
C LYS A 179 14.53 -11.86 -19.96
N SER A 180 15.29 -11.94 -21.05
CA SER A 180 15.05 -11.18 -22.28
C SER A 180 13.67 -11.38 -22.89
N HIS A 181 13.18 -10.32 -23.54
CA HIS A 181 11.95 -10.32 -24.34
C HIS A 181 10.67 -10.73 -23.58
N SER A 182 10.64 -10.50 -22.27
CA SER A 182 9.49 -10.79 -21.43
C SER A 182 8.57 -9.57 -21.25
N TRP A 183 7.27 -9.83 -21.16
CA TRP A 183 6.22 -8.84 -20.94
C TRP A 183 5.56 -9.06 -19.57
N LEU A 184 5.65 -8.06 -18.69
CA LEU A 184 5.07 -8.10 -17.35
C LEU A 184 4.10 -6.94 -17.14
N GLU A 185 2.85 -7.25 -16.82
CA GLU A 185 1.85 -6.24 -16.48
C GLU A 185 1.12 -6.58 -15.17
N SER A 186 1.08 -5.60 -14.26
CA SER A 186 0.37 -5.73 -12.97
C SER A 186 0.87 -6.89 -12.12
N PHE A 187 2.17 -6.97 -11.87
CA PHE A 187 2.79 -8.12 -11.19
C PHE A 187 3.71 -7.74 -10.04
N ILE A 188 3.75 -8.57 -8.99
CA ILE A 188 4.70 -8.45 -7.88
C ILE A 188 5.68 -9.61 -7.96
N ILE A 189 6.94 -9.31 -8.29
CA ILE A 189 8.03 -10.28 -8.37
C ILE A 189 8.78 -10.29 -7.05
N GLY A 190 8.78 -11.44 -6.39
CA GLY A 190 9.40 -11.70 -5.10
C GLY A 190 10.92 -11.57 -5.10
N TRP A 191 11.49 -11.62 -3.90
CA TRP A 191 12.94 -11.60 -3.70
C TRP A 191 13.62 -12.77 -4.41
N ARG A 192 14.76 -12.49 -5.07
CA ARG A 192 15.60 -13.51 -5.73
C ARG A 192 14.86 -14.40 -6.73
N CYS A 193 13.76 -13.90 -7.28
CA CYS A 193 12.95 -14.65 -8.22
C CYS A 193 13.43 -14.46 -9.65
N THR A 194 13.29 -15.49 -10.49
CA THR A 194 13.67 -15.43 -11.90
C THR A 194 12.45 -15.63 -12.79
N VAL A 195 12.20 -14.67 -13.68
CA VAL A 195 11.25 -14.80 -14.78
C VAL A 195 12.00 -15.28 -16.02
N GLY A 196 11.48 -16.31 -16.69
CA GLY A 196 12.06 -16.86 -17.91
C GLY A 196 12.08 -15.90 -19.10
N GLN A 197 12.72 -16.30 -20.21
CA GLN A 197 12.72 -15.55 -21.47
C GLN A 197 11.38 -15.74 -22.19
N TRP A 198 10.96 -14.74 -22.96
CA TRP A 198 9.71 -14.78 -23.76
C TRP A 198 8.45 -15.03 -22.91
N VAL A 199 8.50 -14.66 -21.64
CA VAL A 199 7.38 -14.87 -20.71
C VAL A 199 6.43 -13.69 -20.81
N ARG A 200 5.14 -13.97 -20.98
CA ARG A 200 4.07 -12.98 -20.87
C ARG A 200 3.24 -13.25 -19.62
N MET A 201 3.27 -12.30 -18.69
CA MET A 201 2.52 -12.36 -17.44
C MET A 201 1.63 -11.12 -17.34
N GLU A 202 0.34 -11.39 -17.16
CA GLU A 202 -0.71 -10.38 -17.04
C GLU A 202 -1.64 -10.79 -15.91
N ASN A 203 -2.33 -9.80 -15.35
CA ASN A 203 -3.28 -9.94 -14.25
C ASN A 203 -2.61 -10.29 -12.91
N THR A 204 -2.97 -9.50 -11.91
CA THR A 204 -2.40 -9.47 -10.56
C THR A 204 -2.08 -10.87 -10.01
N SER A 205 -0.81 -11.26 -10.07
CA SER A 205 -0.31 -12.40 -9.31
C SER A 205 0.98 -12.02 -8.59
N VAL A 206 1.27 -12.77 -7.54
CA VAL A 206 2.47 -12.61 -6.73
C VAL A 206 3.32 -13.85 -6.96
N LEU A 207 4.59 -13.65 -7.29
CA LEU A 207 5.56 -14.72 -7.33
C LEU A 207 6.40 -14.61 -6.06
N GLY A 208 6.16 -15.50 -5.10
CA GLY A 208 6.86 -15.54 -3.81
C GLY A 208 8.30 -16.02 -3.94
N GLU A 209 9.09 -15.93 -2.86
CA GLU A 209 10.51 -16.30 -2.86
C GLU A 209 10.73 -17.71 -3.43
N CYS A 210 11.47 -17.80 -4.53
CA CYS A 210 11.80 -19.06 -5.18
C CYS A 210 13.01 -19.69 -4.48
N THR A 211 12.78 -20.56 -3.51
CA THR A 211 13.83 -21.44 -2.98
C THR A 211 14.11 -22.56 -3.98
N ASN A 212 15.29 -22.52 -4.59
CA ASN A 212 15.96 -23.58 -5.36
C ASN A 212 15.40 -23.98 -6.74
N GLY A 213 16.07 -23.49 -7.79
CA GLY A 213 16.81 -24.37 -8.70
C GLY A 213 16.11 -24.97 -9.93
N LYS A 214 14.78 -24.92 -10.06
CA LYS A 214 14.11 -25.33 -11.33
C LYS A 214 12.93 -24.44 -11.65
N HIS A 215 13.06 -23.71 -12.76
CA HIS A 215 12.04 -23.01 -13.55
C HIS A 215 10.66 -22.84 -12.88
N VAL A 216 10.33 -21.61 -12.48
CA VAL A 216 8.94 -21.17 -12.38
C VAL A 216 8.61 -20.40 -13.65
N CYS A 217 8.09 -21.12 -14.65
CA CYS A 217 7.46 -20.53 -15.82
C CYS A 217 5.98 -20.29 -15.51
N LEU A 218 5.52 -19.04 -15.49
CA LEU A 218 4.09 -18.73 -15.54
C LEU A 218 3.75 -18.20 -16.93
N GLY A 219 3.31 -19.15 -17.77
CA GLY A 219 2.62 -18.93 -19.04
C GLY A 219 1.84 -20.21 -19.34
N GLY A 220 0.52 -20.19 -19.10
CA GLY A 220 -0.39 -21.33 -19.32
C GLY A 220 -0.92 -22.06 -18.08
N GLY A 221 -0.43 -21.77 -16.87
CA GLY A 221 -1.04 -22.20 -15.61
C GLY A 221 -0.04 -22.75 -14.58
N CYS A 222 0.04 -22.10 -13.41
CA CYS A 222 0.10 -22.76 -12.10
C CYS A 222 0.03 -21.70 -10.98
N VAL A 223 -1.14 -21.53 -10.36
CA VAL A 223 -1.23 -21.01 -8.99
C VAL A 223 -1.08 -22.23 -8.09
N ARG A 224 0.01 -22.33 -7.33
CA ARG A 224 0.02 -23.21 -6.17
C ARG A 224 -0.47 -22.38 -4.99
N LYS A 225 -1.71 -22.62 -4.55
CA LYS A 225 -2.16 -22.18 -3.22
C LYS A 225 -1.08 -22.58 -2.22
N GLY A 226 -0.52 -21.59 -1.51
CA GLY A 226 0.23 -21.87 -0.30
C GLY A 226 -0.65 -22.73 0.60
N ARG A 227 -0.09 -23.80 1.15
CA ARG A 227 -0.75 -24.61 2.17
C ARG A 227 -1.23 -23.67 3.26
N ASP A 228 -2.51 -23.81 3.62
CA ASP A 228 -3.06 -23.29 4.86
C ASP A 228 -2.12 -23.70 6.00
N LEU A 229 -1.57 -22.70 6.69
CA LEU A 229 -0.94 -22.91 7.98
C LEU A 229 -2.08 -23.13 8.97
N HIS A 230 -2.26 -24.38 9.39
CA HIS A 230 -2.94 -24.71 10.65
C HIS A 230 -2.04 -24.32 11.83
#